data_AF-A0A101XQY2-F1
#
_entry.id   AF-A0A101XQY2-F1
#
_cell.length_a   1.000
_cell.length_b   1.000
_cell.length_c   1.000
_cell.angle_alpha   90.00
_cell.angle_beta   90.00
_cell.angle_gamma   90.00
#
_symmetry.space_group_name_H-M   'P 1'
#
loop_
_entity.id
_entity.type
_entity.pdbx_description
1 polymer ?
#
loop_
_entity_poly.entity_id
_entity_poly.type
_entity_poly.pdbx_seq_one_letter_code
_entity_poly.pdbx_strand_id
1 'polypeptide(L)'
;MVADWLDERSGIVIVNHAFTPHKGLYGSCVTHADEMIDLSRAAALELGLSADTEMADCVSELAATTFVTNSDAHSTPKLAREYHVATMIFPDFENYKRVLRRDGLFQITENVGLWPTLGKYHRSFCLTCGAVATIDQSVCSSCGNKKFTRGVHERLLEVADQNPSISPVHRPPYRHHIPLDMIPGIGKKTRERLLSCFASELSMMRKATVDELVDCVGPMLAKRIDLARHGQLGMGIGAGGVYGRVHA
;
A
#
# COMPACT_ATOMS: atom_id res chain seq x y z
N MET A 1 5.26 -24.63 16.57
CA MET A 1 4.67 -23.33 16.15
C MET A 1 4.25 -23.43 14.68
N VAL A 2 3.34 -22.58 14.17
CA VAL A 2 2.85 -22.66 12.77
C VAL A 2 3.99 -22.62 11.74
N ALA A 3 5.05 -21.86 12.02
CA ALA A 3 6.24 -21.82 11.17
C ALA A 3 6.94 -23.18 11.06
N ASP A 4 7.13 -23.91 12.17
CA ASP A 4 7.74 -25.25 12.15
C ASP A 4 6.89 -26.24 11.33
N TRP A 5 5.56 -26.14 11.44
CA TRP A 5 4.62 -26.96 10.66
C TRP A 5 4.69 -26.66 9.15
N LEU A 6 4.95 -25.40 8.78
CA LEU A 6 5.13 -24.97 7.39
C LEU A 6 6.49 -25.40 6.83
N ASP A 7 7.55 -25.33 7.63
CA ASP A 7 8.90 -25.71 7.23
C ASP A 7 8.94 -27.18 6.78
N GLU A 8 8.28 -28.07 7.53
CA GLU A 8 8.09 -29.49 7.16
C GLU A 8 7.36 -29.70 5.82
N ARG A 9 6.61 -28.70 5.35
CA ARG A 9 5.73 -28.77 4.17
C ARG A 9 6.20 -27.88 3.04
N SER A 10 7.43 -27.35 3.13
CA SER A 10 7.98 -26.41 2.14
C SER A 10 7.13 -25.15 1.94
N GLY A 11 6.34 -24.78 2.95
CA GLY A 11 5.54 -23.56 3.00
C GLY A 11 6.40 -22.33 3.27
N ILE A 12 5.75 -21.16 3.26
CA ILE A 12 6.38 -19.90 3.63
C ILE A 12 5.47 -19.11 4.55
N VAL A 13 6.08 -18.29 5.41
CA VAL A 13 5.38 -17.30 6.24
C VAL A 13 5.57 -15.93 5.62
N ILE A 14 4.47 -15.18 5.49
CA ILE A 14 4.49 -13.75 5.15
C ILE A 14 3.76 -13.02 6.27
N VAL A 15 4.38 -11.99 6.84
CA VAL A 15 3.70 -11.09 7.80
C VAL A 15 2.74 -10.23 6.99
N ASN A 16 1.43 -10.38 7.20
CA ASN A 16 0.43 -9.66 6.42
C ASN A 16 0.21 -8.23 6.91
N HIS A 17 -0.06 -7.32 5.97
CA HIS A 17 -0.53 -5.94 6.17
C HIS A 17 -0.02 -5.26 7.47
N ALA A 18 1.30 -5.21 7.63
CA ALA A 18 1.97 -4.99 8.92
C ALA A 18 1.66 -3.63 9.58
N PHE A 19 1.32 -2.62 8.78
CA PHE A 19 1.08 -1.26 9.25
C PHE A 19 -0.41 -0.91 9.38
N THR A 20 -1.31 -1.86 9.14
CA THR A 20 -2.74 -1.61 9.30
C THR A 20 -3.11 -1.38 10.77
N PRO A 21 -4.02 -0.44 11.07
CA PRO A 21 -4.34 -0.03 12.45
C PRO A 21 -5.14 -1.09 13.24
N HIS A 22 -5.46 -2.22 12.60
CA HIS A 22 -6.22 -3.31 13.21
C HIS A 22 -5.51 -4.63 12.95
N LYS A 23 -4.86 -5.16 13.97
CA LYS A 23 -4.11 -6.44 13.92
C LYS A 23 -2.88 -6.42 13.00
N GLY A 24 -2.49 -5.26 12.48
CA GLY A 24 -1.18 -5.09 11.85
C GLY A 24 -0.09 -5.13 12.93
N LEU A 25 1.00 -5.84 12.63
CA LEU A 25 2.16 -6.02 13.52
C LEU A 25 2.58 -4.69 14.16
N TYR A 26 3.05 -3.74 13.36
CA TYR A 26 3.45 -2.40 13.83
C TYR A 26 2.28 -1.43 13.96
N GLY A 27 1.25 -1.62 13.13
CA GLY A 27 0.09 -0.72 13.11
C GLY A 27 -0.73 -0.75 14.40
N SER A 28 -0.65 -1.82 15.21
CA SER A 28 -1.42 -1.92 16.45
C SER A 28 -0.88 -2.85 17.53
N CYS A 29 0.05 -3.76 17.23
CA CYS A 29 0.40 -4.85 18.16
C CYS A 29 1.70 -4.62 18.91
N VAL A 30 2.77 -4.26 18.21
CA VAL A 30 4.15 -4.25 18.76
C VAL A 30 4.89 -2.99 18.35
N THR A 31 5.95 -2.68 19.09
CA THR A 31 6.94 -1.65 18.71
C THR A 31 8.13 -2.31 18.04
N HIS A 32 8.54 -3.50 18.52
CA HIS A 32 9.58 -4.34 17.92
C HIS A 32 8.99 -5.68 17.49
N ALA A 33 9.43 -6.21 16.35
CA ALA A 33 8.86 -7.45 15.82
C ALA A 33 9.06 -8.65 16.75
N ASP A 34 10.19 -8.72 17.46
CA ASP A 34 10.57 -9.83 18.34
C ASP A 34 9.61 -10.04 19.52
N GLU A 35 8.77 -9.05 19.85
CA GLU A 35 7.65 -9.17 20.79
C GLU A 35 6.59 -10.19 20.33
N MET A 36 6.52 -10.49 19.02
CA MET A 36 5.49 -11.36 18.45
C MET A 36 6.01 -12.38 17.43
N ILE A 37 7.04 -12.04 16.65
CA ILE A 37 7.57 -12.90 15.58
C ILE A 37 9.06 -12.68 15.35
N ASP A 38 9.78 -13.80 15.14
CA ASP A 38 11.12 -13.78 14.58
C ASP A 38 11.06 -13.49 13.06
N LEU A 39 11.41 -12.26 12.66
CA LEU A 39 11.40 -11.84 11.26
C LEU A 39 12.30 -12.68 10.36
N SER A 40 13.35 -13.32 10.89
CA SER A 40 14.22 -14.19 10.10
C SER A 40 13.51 -15.45 9.59
N ARG A 41 12.37 -15.80 10.21
CA ARG A 41 11.50 -16.90 9.79
C ARG A 41 10.42 -16.49 8.79
N ALA A 42 10.25 -15.19 8.55
CA ALA A 42 9.33 -14.70 7.54
C ALA A 42 10.04 -14.57 6.19
N ALA A 43 9.44 -15.12 5.13
CA ALA A 43 9.96 -14.97 3.77
C ALA A 43 9.79 -13.52 3.25
N ALA A 44 8.77 -12.81 3.73
CA ALA A 44 8.49 -11.44 3.39
C ALA A 44 7.58 -10.76 4.44
N LEU A 45 7.49 -9.45 4.34
CA LEU A 45 6.52 -8.63 5.04
C LEU A 45 5.66 -7.88 4.02
N GLU A 46 4.35 -7.97 4.18
CA GLU A 46 3.39 -7.23 3.39
C GLU A 46 3.15 -5.87 4.02
N LEU A 47 3.38 -4.81 3.24
CA LEU A 47 3.16 -3.43 3.68
C LEU A 47 1.69 -3.18 4.04
N GLY A 48 0.82 -3.61 3.13
CA GLY A 48 -0.61 -3.37 3.18
C GLY A 48 -0.99 -1.92 2.85
N LEU A 49 -2.30 -1.67 2.78
CA LEU A 49 -2.90 -0.46 2.19
C LEU A 49 -2.63 0.86 2.93
N SER A 50 -1.86 0.82 4.02
CA SER A 50 -1.71 1.95 4.95
C SER A 50 -0.27 2.47 5.04
N ALA A 51 0.67 1.84 4.36
CA ALA A 51 2.07 2.25 4.33
C ALA A 51 2.69 1.95 2.96
N ASP A 52 3.67 2.75 2.59
CA ASP A 52 4.56 2.49 1.46
C ASP A 52 5.96 2.11 1.96
N THR A 53 6.88 1.91 1.02
CA THR A 53 8.28 1.55 1.33
C THR A 53 8.98 2.62 2.16
N GLU A 54 8.80 3.91 1.84
CA GLU A 54 9.48 5.01 2.55
C GLU A 54 9.06 5.04 4.01
N MET A 55 7.76 4.87 4.25
CA MET A 55 7.19 4.70 5.58
C MET A 55 7.79 3.49 6.32
N ALA A 56 7.81 2.32 5.69
CA ALA A 56 8.28 1.09 6.34
C ALA A 56 9.80 1.07 6.61
N ASP A 57 10.60 1.67 5.74
CA ASP A 57 12.06 1.74 5.87
C ASP A 57 12.53 2.76 6.95
N CYS A 58 11.60 3.43 7.63
CA CYS A 58 11.90 4.12 8.90
C CYS A 58 12.05 3.16 10.09
N VAL A 59 11.76 1.87 9.92
CA VAL A 59 11.89 0.81 10.95
C VAL A 59 13.07 -0.09 10.58
N SER A 60 14.20 0.11 11.24
CA SER A 60 15.50 -0.46 10.84
C SER A 60 15.57 -1.98 10.82
N GLU A 61 14.86 -2.66 11.73
CA GLU A 61 14.80 -4.12 11.79
C GLU A 61 14.17 -4.75 10.53
N LEU A 62 13.47 -3.96 9.70
CA LEU A 62 12.90 -4.40 8.42
C LEU A 62 13.86 -4.36 7.24
N ALA A 63 15.09 -3.87 7.42
CA ALA A 63 16.07 -3.70 6.35
C ALA A 63 16.45 -5.03 5.65
N ALA A 64 16.43 -6.16 6.37
CA ALA A 64 16.72 -7.47 5.78
C ALA A 64 15.49 -8.10 5.09
N THR A 65 14.29 -7.61 5.35
CA THR A 65 13.03 -8.25 4.97
C THR A 65 12.60 -7.84 3.57
N THR A 66 12.16 -8.80 2.75
CA THR A 66 11.55 -8.50 1.44
C THR A 66 10.16 -7.90 1.65
N PHE A 67 9.87 -6.79 0.98
CA PHE A 67 8.53 -6.20 1.01
C PHE A 67 7.67 -6.72 -0.13
N VAL A 68 6.45 -7.13 0.21
CA VAL A 68 5.40 -7.45 -0.77
C VAL A 68 4.25 -6.45 -0.63
N THR A 69 3.57 -6.23 -1.73
CA THR A 69 2.37 -5.38 -1.81
C THR A 69 1.28 -6.23 -2.42
N ASN A 70 0.21 -6.45 -1.66
CA ASN A 70 -0.89 -7.33 -2.04
C ASN A 70 -2.22 -6.65 -1.75
N SER A 71 -3.20 -6.91 -2.60
CA SER A 71 -4.47 -6.19 -2.56
C SER A 71 -5.39 -6.49 -1.36
N ASP A 72 -5.23 -7.61 -0.66
CA ASP A 72 -6.22 -8.11 0.31
C ASP A 72 -7.67 -8.03 -0.24
N ALA A 73 -7.85 -8.60 -1.44
CA ALA A 73 -9.05 -8.39 -2.23
C ALA A 73 -10.24 -9.21 -1.73
N HIS A 74 -11.27 -8.50 -1.28
CA HIS A 74 -12.56 -9.06 -0.87
C HIS A 74 -13.64 -8.94 -1.96
N SER A 75 -13.26 -8.44 -3.14
CA SER A 75 -14.11 -8.34 -4.33
C SER A 75 -13.24 -8.15 -5.57
N THR A 76 -13.75 -8.53 -6.74
CA THR A 76 -13.05 -8.39 -8.02
C THR A 76 -12.60 -6.94 -8.31
N PRO A 77 -13.40 -5.89 -8.03
CA PRO A 77 -12.95 -4.50 -8.24
C PRO A 77 -11.78 -4.08 -7.34
N LYS A 78 -11.51 -4.81 -6.25
CA LYS A 78 -10.37 -4.55 -5.35
C LYS A 78 -9.17 -5.42 -5.62
N LEU A 79 -9.27 -6.38 -6.55
CA LEU A 79 -8.15 -7.22 -6.96
C LEU A 79 -7.04 -6.36 -7.57
N ALA A 80 -5.79 -6.63 -7.18
CA ALA A 80 -4.60 -5.95 -7.70
C ALA A 80 -4.60 -4.41 -7.52
N ARG A 81 -5.34 -3.87 -6.52
CA ARG A 81 -5.15 -2.47 -6.08
C ARG A 81 -3.76 -2.23 -5.48
N GLU A 82 -3.14 -3.30 -4.99
CA GLU A 82 -1.71 -3.41 -4.73
C GLU A 82 -1.21 -4.74 -5.26
N TYR A 83 -0.01 -4.74 -5.83
CA TYR A 83 0.66 -5.89 -6.41
C TYR A 83 2.16 -5.59 -6.50
N HIS A 84 2.96 -6.57 -6.86
CA HIS A 84 4.38 -6.37 -7.11
C HIS A 84 4.77 -7.00 -8.46
N VAL A 85 5.82 -6.47 -9.07
CA VAL A 85 6.42 -7.03 -10.28
C VAL A 85 7.65 -7.81 -9.87
N ALA A 86 7.76 -9.04 -10.35
CA ALA A 86 8.89 -9.91 -10.05
C ALA A 86 9.54 -10.45 -11.33
N THR A 87 10.85 -10.58 -11.28
CA THR A 87 11.65 -11.27 -12.29
C THR A 87 11.88 -12.70 -11.83
N MET A 88 11.51 -13.67 -12.68
CA MET A 88 11.72 -15.09 -12.44
C MET A 88 11.73 -15.86 -13.77
N ILE A 89 12.30 -17.06 -13.79
CA ILE A 89 12.38 -17.90 -15.00
C ILE A 89 11.00 -18.45 -15.39
N PHE A 90 10.22 -18.91 -14.41
CA PHE A 90 8.89 -19.47 -14.62
C PHE A 90 7.96 -19.10 -13.45
N PRO A 91 6.66 -18.81 -13.69
CA PRO A 91 5.72 -18.38 -12.65
C PRO A 91 5.17 -19.58 -11.85
N ASP A 92 6.06 -20.28 -11.14
CA ASP A 92 5.70 -21.30 -10.16
C ASP A 92 6.10 -20.90 -8.74
N PHE A 93 5.65 -21.69 -7.77
CA PHE A 93 5.87 -21.41 -6.36
C PHE A 93 7.35 -21.52 -5.95
N GLU A 94 8.13 -22.42 -6.53
CA GLU A 94 9.55 -22.58 -6.20
C GLU A 94 10.37 -21.38 -6.64
N ASN A 95 10.12 -20.89 -7.85
CA ASN A 95 10.72 -19.67 -8.38
C ASN A 95 10.25 -18.44 -7.57
N TYR A 96 8.99 -18.40 -7.14
CA TYR A 96 8.51 -17.31 -6.28
C TYR A 96 9.18 -17.31 -4.90
N LYS A 97 9.43 -18.48 -4.29
CA LYS A 97 10.21 -18.56 -3.05
C LYS A 97 11.63 -17.98 -3.21
N ARG A 98 12.24 -18.16 -4.39
CA ARG A 98 13.55 -17.58 -4.73
C ARG A 98 13.48 -16.07 -4.89
N VAL A 99 12.39 -15.55 -5.47
CA VAL A 99 12.10 -14.10 -5.55
C VAL A 99 12.08 -13.48 -4.16
N LEU A 100 11.35 -14.08 -3.21
CA LEU A 100 11.26 -13.57 -1.85
C LEU A 100 12.60 -13.61 -1.11
N ARG A 101 13.46 -14.58 -1.41
CA ARG A 101 14.82 -14.67 -0.88
C ARG A 101 15.85 -13.83 -1.62
N ARG A 102 15.47 -13.17 -2.72
CA ARG A 102 16.36 -12.35 -3.57
C ARG A 102 17.55 -13.15 -4.10
N ASP A 103 17.29 -14.38 -4.56
CA ASP A 103 18.33 -15.30 -5.06
C ASP A 103 18.78 -14.93 -6.48
N GLY A 104 19.88 -14.19 -6.60
CA GLY A 104 20.47 -13.81 -7.88
C GLY A 104 19.54 -12.97 -8.75
N LEU A 105 19.07 -13.53 -9.87
CA LEU A 105 18.16 -12.86 -10.81
C LEU A 105 16.71 -12.76 -10.27
N PHE A 106 16.36 -13.58 -9.27
CA PHE A 106 15.02 -13.72 -8.74
C PHE A 106 14.75 -12.63 -7.72
N GLN A 107 13.95 -11.64 -8.09
CA GLN A 107 13.68 -10.50 -7.21
C GLN A 107 12.39 -9.79 -7.56
N ILE A 108 11.85 -9.08 -6.58
CA ILE A 108 10.82 -8.07 -6.81
C ILE A 108 11.52 -6.85 -7.38
N THR A 109 11.08 -6.38 -8.53
CA THR A 109 11.64 -5.21 -9.23
C THR A 109 10.84 -3.94 -8.98
N GLU A 110 9.62 -4.07 -8.46
CA GLU A 110 8.71 -2.97 -8.22
C GLU A 110 7.62 -3.40 -7.23
N ASN A 111 7.39 -2.60 -6.20
CA ASN A 111 6.16 -2.67 -5.41
C ASN A 111 5.19 -1.61 -5.94
N VAL A 112 3.92 -1.97 -6.11
CA VAL A 112 2.87 -1.05 -6.55
C VAL A 112 1.75 -1.08 -5.53
N GLY A 113 1.34 0.07 -5.04
CA GLY A 113 0.24 0.16 -4.10
C GLY A 113 -0.29 1.56 -3.91
N LEU A 114 -1.18 1.75 -2.94
CA LEU A 114 -1.90 3.02 -2.78
C LEU A 114 -1.00 4.12 -2.24
N TRP A 115 -1.40 5.37 -2.47
CA TRP A 115 -0.92 6.48 -1.65
C TRP A 115 -1.39 6.29 -0.21
N PRO A 116 -0.48 6.14 0.79
CA PRO A 116 -0.90 5.93 2.17
C PRO A 116 -1.78 7.07 2.70
N THR A 117 -1.58 8.29 2.19
CA THR A 117 -2.37 9.49 2.50
C THR A 117 -3.85 9.36 2.19
N LEU A 118 -4.23 8.52 1.21
CA LEU A 118 -5.62 8.24 0.88
C LEU A 118 -6.28 7.27 1.87
N GLY A 119 -5.49 6.56 2.69
CA GLY A 119 -5.98 5.56 3.64
C GLY A 119 -6.96 6.13 4.66
N LYS A 120 -8.03 5.37 4.97
CA LYS A 120 -9.11 5.76 5.90
C LYS A 120 -8.64 6.26 7.27
N TYR A 121 -7.49 5.78 7.71
CA TYR A 121 -6.93 6.03 9.04
C TYR A 121 -5.51 6.58 8.92
N HIS A 122 -5.17 7.25 7.82
CA HIS A 122 -3.81 7.73 7.62
C HIS A 122 -3.41 8.71 8.72
N ARG A 123 -4.24 9.73 8.99
CA ARG A 123 -4.03 10.70 10.07
C ARG A 123 -4.97 10.48 11.25
N SER A 124 -4.51 10.97 12.40
CA SER A 124 -5.28 11.01 13.64
C SER A 124 -6.51 11.90 13.50
N PHE A 125 -7.55 11.60 14.27
CA PHE A 125 -8.88 12.20 14.07
C PHE A 125 -9.58 12.44 15.40
N CYS A 126 -10.18 13.62 15.58
CA CYS A 126 -10.97 13.94 16.76
C CYS A 126 -12.36 13.27 16.69
N LEU A 127 -12.66 12.42 17.67
CA LEU A 127 -13.94 11.71 17.74
C LEU A 127 -15.14 12.60 18.09
N THR A 128 -14.90 13.87 18.45
CA THR A 128 -15.96 14.81 18.83
C THR A 128 -16.38 15.74 17.69
N CYS A 129 -15.41 16.40 17.03
CA CYS A 129 -15.70 17.38 15.97
C CYS A 129 -15.31 16.91 14.57
N GLY A 130 -14.60 15.78 14.46
CA GLY A 130 -14.15 15.24 13.19
C GLY A 130 -12.99 15.97 12.52
N ALA A 131 -12.28 16.82 13.25
CA ALA A 131 -11.07 17.45 12.74
C ALA A 131 -9.91 16.44 12.65
N VAL A 132 -9.11 16.55 11.58
CA VAL A 132 -7.80 15.89 11.48
C VAL A 132 -6.88 16.46 12.56
N ALA A 133 -6.17 15.59 13.27
CA ALA A 133 -5.31 15.92 14.39
C ALA A 133 -3.85 15.60 14.10
N THR A 134 -2.95 16.34 14.75
CA THR A 134 -1.51 16.09 14.81
C THR A 134 -1.15 15.58 16.22
N ILE A 135 -0.14 14.72 16.34
CA ILE A 135 0.29 14.07 17.62
C ILE A 135 0.69 15.10 18.67
N ASP A 136 1.14 16.29 18.25
CA ASP A 136 1.69 17.31 19.13
C ASP A 136 0.64 17.94 20.07
N GLN A 137 -0.65 17.60 19.91
CA GLN A 137 -1.72 18.17 20.72
C GLN A 137 -2.39 17.14 21.61
N SER A 138 -2.31 17.36 22.93
CA SER A 138 -3.09 16.63 23.93
C SER A 138 -4.60 16.95 23.88
N VAL A 139 -4.99 17.98 23.11
CA VAL A 139 -6.35 18.51 22.95
C VAL A 139 -6.60 18.91 21.50
N CYS A 140 -7.83 18.80 21.02
CA CYS A 140 -8.14 19.13 19.63
C CYS A 140 -8.10 20.65 19.43
N SER A 141 -7.24 21.14 18.55
CA SER A 141 -7.19 22.58 18.18
C SER A 141 -8.53 23.15 17.73
N SER A 142 -9.42 22.32 17.16
CA SER A 142 -10.73 22.79 16.69
C SER A 142 -11.82 22.84 17.77
N CYS A 143 -11.75 22.01 18.82
CA CYS A 143 -12.86 21.89 19.79
C CYS A 143 -12.45 21.69 21.26
N GLY A 144 -11.14 21.63 21.55
CA GLY A 144 -10.58 21.43 22.89
C GLY A 144 -10.72 20.02 23.47
N ASN A 145 -11.37 19.08 22.78
CA ASN A 145 -11.60 17.73 23.29
C ASN A 145 -10.33 16.86 23.23
N LYS A 146 -10.23 15.87 24.12
CA LYS A 146 -9.10 14.91 24.22
C LYS A 146 -9.37 13.56 23.56
N LYS A 147 -10.58 13.35 23.01
CA LYS A 147 -10.97 12.07 22.41
C LYS A 147 -10.48 11.99 20.96
N PHE A 148 -9.47 11.16 20.71
CA PHE A 148 -8.89 10.95 19.39
C PHE A 148 -8.78 9.47 19.04
N THR A 149 -8.85 9.17 17.75
CA THR A 149 -8.34 7.92 17.18
C THR A 149 -6.97 8.20 16.57
N ARG A 150 -5.98 7.38 16.93
CA ARG A 150 -4.63 7.44 16.39
C ARG A 150 -4.63 6.99 14.93
N GLY A 151 -3.95 7.75 14.07
CA GLY A 151 -3.72 7.40 12.67
C GLY A 151 -2.47 6.55 12.47
N VAL A 152 -2.38 5.91 11.31
CA VAL A 152 -1.26 5.04 10.93
C VAL A 152 0.03 5.83 10.79
N HIS A 153 -0.03 7.04 10.21
CA HIS A 153 1.14 7.90 10.11
C HIS A 153 1.72 8.20 11.50
N GLU A 154 0.85 8.52 12.46
CA GLU A 154 1.26 8.80 13.82
C GLU A 154 1.81 7.57 14.54
N ARG A 155 1.16 6.41 14.39
CA ARG A 155 1.67 5.15 14.92
C ARG A 155 3.04 4.80 14.34
N LEU A 156 3.24 5.05 13.05
CA LEU A 156 4.49 4.76 12.39
C LEU A 156 5.64 5.62 12.92
N LEU A 157 5.38 6.91 13.19
CA LEU A 157 6.38 7.80 13.82
C LEU A 157 6.80 7.33 15.22
N GLU A 158 5.94 6.58 15.94
CA GLU A 158 6.27 6.03 17.25
C GLU A 158 7.14 4.77 17.18
N VAL A 159 7.01 3.97 16.11
CA VAL A 159 7.81 2.75 15.91
C VAL A 159 9.07 3.00 15.09
N ALA A 160 9.14 4.12 14.38
CA ALA A 160 10.30 4.51 13.58
C ALA A 160 11.50 4.78 14.48
N ASP A 161 12.64 4.19 14.13
CA ASP A 161 13.94 4.37 14.77
C ASP A 161 14.97 5.03 13.84
N GLN A 162 14.57 5.34 12.60
CA GLN A 162 15.37 6.06 11.61
C GLN A 162 14.59 7.19 10.96
N ASN A 163 15.22 8.37 10.89
CA ASN A 163 14.71 9.54 10.17
C ASN A 163 15.90 10.38 9.68
N PRO A 164 16.10 10.59 8.36
CA PRO A 164 15.22 10.17 7.25
C PRO A 164 15.14 8.64 7.07
N SER A 165 14.16 8.20 6.29
CA SER A 165 14.03 6.80 5.85
C SER A 165 15.29 6.31 5.15
N ILE A 166 15.74 5.08 5.44
CA ILE A 166 16.95 4.49 4.84
C ILE A 166 16.59 3.15 4.18
N SER A 167 16.34 3.19 2.88
CA SER A 167 16.11 1.97 2.10
C SER A 167 17.42 1.21 1.85
N PRO A 168 17.45 -0.12 2.09
CA PRO A 168 18.59 -0.94 1.72
C PRO A 168 18.73 -1.06 0.19
N VAL A 169 19.95 -1.35 -0.31
CA VAL A 169 20.25 -1.41 -1.76
C VAL A 169 19.34 -2.35 -2.54
N HIS A 170 18.86 -3.42 -1.91
CA HIS A 170 17.97 -4.40 -2.55
C HIS A 170 16.50 -3.97 -2.62
N ARG A 171 16.13 -2.85 -1.97
CA ARG A 171 14.75 -2.38 -1.90
C ARG A 171 14.30 -1.88 -3.28
N PRO A 172 13.27 -2.49 -3.89
CA PRO A 172 12.73 -1.99 -5.16
C PRO A 172 11.95 -0.69 -4.95
N PRO A 173 11.77 0.12 -6.01
CA PRO A 173 10.92 1.30 -5.94
C PRO A 173 9.48 0.91 -5.59
N TYR A 174 8.84 1.77 -4.79
CA TYR A 174 7.39 1.75 -4.61
C TYR A 174 6.75 2.73 -5.58
N ARG A 175 5.88 2.26 -6.48
CA ARG A 175 5.07 3.12 -7.33
C ARG A 175 3.68 3.25 -6.77
N HIS A 176 3.33 4.47 -6.41
CA HIS A 176 1.97 4.76 -6.00
C HIS A 176 1.01 4.65 -7.18
N HIS A 177 -0.13 4.03 -6.91
CA HIS A 177 -1.18 3.73 -7.85
C HIS A 177 -2.50 4.27 -7.31
N ILE A 178 -3.24 4.97 -8.17
CA ILE A 178 -4.61 5.38 -7.88
C ILE A 178 -5.55 4.37 -8.56
N PRO A 179 -6.33 3.59 -7.79
CA PRO A 179 -7.33 2.70 -8.33
C PRO A 179 -8.31 3.44 -9.23
N LEU A 180 -8.78 2.77 -10.28
CA LEU A 180 -9.62 3.40 -11.28
C LEU A 180 -10.92 3.97 -10.69
N ASP A 181 -11.48 3.31 -9.67
CA ASP A 181 -12.71 3.74 -8.97
C ASP A 181 -12.52 4.98 -8.08
N MET A 182 -11.27 5.38 -7.80
CA MET A 182 -10.95 6.59 -7.06
C MET A 182 -10.76 7.81 -7.95
N ILE A 183 -10.62 7.62 -9.27
CA ILE A 183 -10.42 8.72 -10.21
C ILE A 183 -11.78 9.43 -10.45
N PRO A 184 -11.88 10.76 -10.22
CA PRO A 184 -13.12 11.49 -10.44
C PRO A 184 -13.69 11.29 -11.84
N GLY A 185 -15.01 11.13 -11.95
CA GLY A 185 -15.68 10.91 -13.24
C GLY A 185 -15.66 9.48 -13.76
N ILE A 186 -14.98 8.55 -13.07
CA ILE A 186 -15.08 7.12 -13.36
C ILE A 186 -16.18 6.50 -12.50
N GLY A 187 -17.38 6.45 -13.05
CA GLY A 187 -18.48 5.65 -12.51
C GLY A 187 -18.50 4.23 -13.11
N LYS A 188 -19.45 3.41 -12.65
CA LYS A 188 -19.65 2.03 -13.11
C LYS A 188 -19.69 1.90 -14.66
N LYS A 189 -20.51 2.72 -15.34
CA LYS A 189 -20.65 2.69 -16.80
C LYS A 189 -19.35 3.02 -17.53
N THR A 190 -18.63 4.03 -17.03
CA THR A 190 -17.35 4.46 -17.59
C THR A 190 -16.29 3.37 -17.41
N ARG A 191 -16.26 2.71 -16.26
CA ARG A 191 -15.37 1.58 -15.99
C ARG A 191 -15.68 0.41 -16.92
N GLU A 192 -16.94 0.03 -17.09
CA GLU A 192 -17.35 -1.02 -18.04
C GLU A 192 -16.91 -0.70 -19.46
N ARG A 193 -17.06 0.56 -19.90
CA ARG A 193 -16.57 1.02 -21.21
C ARG A 193 -15.06 0.89 -21.33
N LEU A 194 -14.28 1.36 -20.35
CA LEU A 194 -12.82 1.20 -20.34
C LEU A 194 -12.41 -0.28 -20.43
N LEU A 195 -13.05 -1.15 -19.64
CA LEU A 195 -12.78 -2.60 -19.68
C LEU A 195 -13.22 -3.28 -20.99
N SER A 196 -14.06 -2.63 -21.81
CA SER A 196 -14.38 -3.10 -23.16
C SER A 196 -13.36 -2.67 -24.21
N CYS A 197 -12.60 -1.59 -23.96
CA CYS A 197 -11.57 -1.09 -24.87
C CYS A 197 -10.19 -1.74 -24.64
N PHE A 198 -9.92 -2.19 -23.41
CA PHE A 198 -8.60 -2.68 -23.00
C PHE A 198 -8.66 -4.10 -22.43
N ALA A 199 -7.59 -4.87 -22.62
CA ALA A 199 -7.51 -6.27 -22.16
C ALA A 199 -7.68 -6.42 -20.63
N SER A 200 -7.21 -5.46 -19.85
CA SER A 200 -7.40 -5.41 -18.40
C SER A 200 -7.21 -4.00 -17.85
N GLU A 201 -7.74 -3.74 -16.66
CA GLU A 201 -7.50 -2.49 -15.92
C GLU A 201 -6.00 -2.23 -15.74
N LEU A 202 -5.23 -3.28 -15.40
CA LEU A 202 -3.80 -3.16 -15.21
C LEU A 202 -3.06 -2.85 -16.51
N SER A 203 -3.42 -3.51 -17.62
CA SER A 203 -2.83 -3.25 -18.93
C SER A 203 -3.11 -1.82 -19.36
N MET A 204 -4.35 -1.35 -19.16
CA MET A 204 -4.71 0.03 -19.41
C MET A 204 -3.82 0.95 -18.59
N MET A 205 -3.84 0.84 -17.25
CA MET A 205 -3.12 1.73 -16.35
C MET A 205 -1.61 1.79 -16.59
N ARG A 206 -0.99 0.72 -17.10
CA ARG A 206 0.47 0.66 -17.32
C ARG A 206 0.91 0.92 -18.75
N LYS A 207 0.09 0.62 -19.75
CA LYS A 207 0.55 0.51 -21.16
C LYS A 207 -0.26 1.29 -22.17
N ALA A 208 -1.51 1.61 -21.89
CA ALA A 208 -2.35 2.29 -22.88
C ALA A 208 -1.83 3.69 -23.18
N THR A 209 -1.89 4.12 -24.43
CA THR A 209 -1.51 5.48 -24.83
C THR A 209 -2.60 6.47 -24.47
N VAL A 210 -2.27 7.76 -24.45
CA VAL A 210 -3.26 8.82 -24.25
C VAL A 210 -4.29 8.83 -25.39
N ASP A 211 -3.88 8.59 -26.63
CA ASP A 211 -4.78 8.55 -27.79
C ASP A 211 -5.78 7.40 -27.69
N GLU A 212 -5.35 6.20 -27.28
CA GLU A 212 -6.25 5.07 -27.02
C GLU A 212 -7.29 5.39 -25.93
N LEU A 213 -6.87 6.13 -24.90
CA LEU A 213 -7.80 6.61 -23.87
C LEU A 213 -8.77 7.66 -24.42
N VAL A 214 -8.29 8.59 -25.26
CA VAL A 214 -9.12 9.64 -25.88
C VAL A 214 -10.21 8.99 -26.74
N ASP A 215 -9.86 8.02 -27.57
CA ASP A 215 -10.81 7.27 -28.39
C ASP A 215 -11.83 6.52 -27.53
N CYS A 216 -11.37 5.92 -26.43
CA CYS A 216 -12.26 5.15 -25.56
C CYS A 216 -13.16 6.01 -24.69
N VAL A 217 -12.73 7.13 -24.09
CA VAL A 217 -13.52 7.88 -23.10
C VAL A 217 -13.56 9.40 -23.29
N GLY A 218 -12.97 9.89 -24.37
CA GLY A 218 -12.89 11.32 -24.67
C GLY A 218 -11.71 12.02 -23.98
N PRO A 219 -11.30 13.19 -24.48
CA PRO A 219 -10.03 13.82 -24.11
C PRO A 219 -9.96 14.26 -22.65
N MET A 220 -11.08 14.70 -22.08
CA MET A 220 -11.13 15.17 -20.70
C MET A 220 -10.82 14.04 -19.70
N LEU A 221 -11.45 12.87 -19.87
CA LEU A 221 -11.26 11.76 -18.96
C LEU A 221 -9.93 11.04 -19.23
N ALA A 222 -9.52 10.96 -20.50
CA ALA A 222 -8.21 10.45 -20.89
C ALA A 222 -7.08 11.20 -20.17
N LYS A 223 -7.10 12.54 -20.21
CA LYS A 223 -6.14 13.38 -19.48
C LYS A 223 -6.15 13.10 -17.99
N ARG A 224 -7.32 12.95 -17.37
CA ARG A 224 -7.42 12.68 -15.93
C ARG A 224 -6.86 11.30 -15.56
N ILE A 225 -7.12 10.27 -16.36
CA ILE A 225 -6.52 8.94 -16.18
C ILE A 225 -5.00 9.03 -16.31
N ASP A 226 -4.51 9.77 -17.29
CA ASP A 226 -3.07 9.97 -17.51
C ASP A 226 -2.39 10.69 -16.33
N LEU A 227 -3.00 11.76 -15.81
CA LEU A 227 -2.55 12.42 -14.59
C LEU A 227 -2.55 11.46 -13.38
N ALA A 228 -3.56 10.59 -13.26
CA ALA A 228 -3.63 9.61 -12.19
C ALA A 228 -2.48 8.59 -12.25
N ARG A 229 -2.12 8.13 -13.46
CA ARG A 229 -1.00 7.19 -13.68
C ARG A 229 0.35 7.78 -13.28
N HIS A 230 0.50 9.09 -13.43
CA HIS A 230 1.74 9.80 -13.11
C HIS A 230 1.72 10.40 -11.69
N GLY A 231 0.68 10.13 -10.88
CA GLY A 231 0.57 10.68 -9.52
C GLY A 231 0.41 12.21 -9.48
N GLN A 232 -0.10 12.80 -10.57
CA GLN A 232 -0.21 14.26 -10.75
C GLN A 232 -1.60 14.81 -10.38
N LEU A 233 -2.51 13.95 -9.92
CA LEU A 233 -3.79 14.40 -9.39
C LEU A 233 -3.62 14.92 -7.95
N GLY A 234 -4.37 15.98 -7.62
CA GLY A 234 -4.41 16.47 -6.25
C GLY A 234 -4.99 15.41 -5.31
N MET A 235 -4.46 15.29 -4.10
CA MET A 235 -4.90 14.29 -3.13
C MET A 235 -5.26 14.94 -1.79
N GLY A 236 -6.44 14.59 -1.29
CA GLY A 236 -6.86 14.85 0.07
C GLY A 236 -6.41 13.73 1.01
N ILE A 237 -6.39 14.05 2.30
CA ILE A 237 -5.96 13.13 3.35
C ILE A 237 -7.16 12.36 3.90
N GLY A 238 -6.98 11.06 4.13
CA GLY A 238 -7.92 10.21 4.84
C GLY A 238 -7.69 10.21 6.36
N ALA A 239 -8.77 10.16 7.12
CA ALA A 239 -8.76 10.15 8.58
C ALA A 239 -10.11 9.66 9.13
N GLY A 240 -10.12 9.12 10.36
CA GLY A 240 -11.35 8.82 11.08
C GLY A 240 -12.29 7.82 10.42
N GLY A 241 -11.78 6.93 9.56
CA GLY A 241 -12.58 5.94 8.83
C GLY A 241 -13.02 6.39 7.44
N VAL A 242 -12.69 7.62 7.04
CA VAL A 242 -13.03 8.20 5.75
C VAL A 242 -11.80 8.23 4.85
N TYR A 243 -11.92 7.69 3.64
CA TYR A 243 -10.85 7.74 2.64
C TYR A 243 -10.53 9.19 2.25
N GLY A 244 -9.27 9.45 1.99
CA GLY A 244 -8.85 10.64 1.24
C GLY A 244 -9.46 10.64 -0.15
N ARG A 245 -9.58 11.82 -0.75
CA ARG A 245 -10.19 11.99 -2.07
C ARG A 245 -9.15 12.42 -3.08
N VAL A 246 -9.28 11.91 -4.30
CA VAL A 246 -8.50 12.40 -5.43
C VAL A 246 -9.28 13.55 -6.07
N HIS A 247 -8.59 14.64 -6.38
CA HIS A 247 -9.12 15.85 -6.98
C HIS A 247 -8.63 15.95 -8.43
N ALA A 248 -9.53 16.42 -9.30
CA ALA A 248 -9.27 16.59 -10.73
C ALA A 248 -8.45 17.85 -11.04
#